data_AF-A0A3M1F2F9-F1
#
_entry.id   AF-A0A3M1F2F9-F1
#
_cell.length_a   1.000
_cell.length_b   1.000
_cell.length_c   1.000
_cell.angle_alpha   90.00
_cell.angle_beta   90.00
_cell.angle_gamma   90.00
#
_symmetry.space_group_name_H-M   'P 1'
#
loop_
_entity.id
_entity.type
_entity.pdbx_description
1 polymer ?
#
loop_
_entity_poly.entity_id
_entity_poly.type
_entity_poly.pdbx_seq_one_letter_code
_entity_poly.pdbx_strand_id
1 'polypeptide(L)'
;PPIALSATGVKLFPLYLAALLFPMIEGVRGRLGAWWSPLFVTLSLWLLFWNVVPYNSQYRFLIGALGFGWLGLGALERGFGERGRRWLDLFLGLWLLFHLFGRLAPLHFSGYPVVAPPLLRREALGLMGVLFLIAVGGGFAVRRIATSGHRLLAGALLFLGLCALAQLPLRLGHVTAGTVAVARRLWPYERDLTLGWRWIDRHLSGERIAYAGNNLPYPLFGRRLENEVFYININRHRSWRFHDFDRAARRTPGYQPPPHPKPAYTRREADYHAWLDNLAAAGIRYVFVTRIGAEDRKYLDHDAEGFPIEKGWMQRDPTHFRIVLDLDRVKIYERLKTLSPGAERSEHSTGNPPSPSPDSFRDPTPFTY
;
A
#
# COMPACT_ATOMS: atom_id res chain seq x y z
N PRO A 1 3.29 -1.28 -19.10
CA PRO A 1 2.19 -1.44 -18.12
C PRO A 1 1.46 -0.12 -17.88
N PRO A 2 0.12 -0.08 -17.98
CA PRO A 2 -0.66 1.15 -17.87
C PRO A 2 -0.51 1.81 -16.50
N ILE A 3 -0.30 3.13 -16.51
CA ILE A 3 -0.29 3.99 -15.32
C ILE A 3 -1.72 4.07 -14.80
N ALA A 4 -2.12 3.16 -13.91
CA ALA A 4 -3.45 3.23 -13.34
C ALA A 4 -3.48 4.31 -12.24
N LEU A 5 -4.07 5.48 -12.53
CA LEU A 5 -4.54 6.35 -11.46
C LEU A 5 -5.53 5.56 -10.60
N SER A 6 -5.19 5.32 -9.33
CA SER A 6 -6.19 4.84 -8.38
C SER A 6 -7.19 5.98 -8.11
N ALA A 7 -8.47 5.64 -7.89
CA ALA A 7 -9.53 6.61 -7.56
C ALA A 7 -9.10 7.61 -6.48
N THR A 8 -8.25 7.15 -5.56
CA THR A 8 -7.70 7.89 -4.44
C THR A 8 -6.77 9.02 -4.87
N GLY A 9 -5.98 8.86 -5.93
CA GLY A 9 -5.10 9.93 -6.44
C GLY A 9 -5.88 11.17 -6.87
N VAL A 10 -7.05 10.97 -7.48
CA VAL A 10 -7.96 12.07 -7.85
C VAL A 10 -8.62 12.70 -6.63
N LYS A 11 -8.98 11.90 -5.62
CA LYS A 11 -9.54 12.46 -4.37
C LYS A 11 -8.56 13.39 -3.65
N LEU A 12 -7.26 13.11 -3.77
CA LEU A 12 -6.19 13.88 -3.13
C LEU A 12 -5.74 15.08 -3.98
N PHE A 13 -6.11 15.13 -5.27
CA PHE A 13 -5.74 16.23 -6.18
C PHE A 13 -6.10 17.63 -5.67
N PRO A 14 -7.28 17.89 -5.07
CA PRO A 14 -7.59 19.21 -4.52
C PRO A 14 -6.63 19.65 -3.40
N LEU A 15 -6.14 18.71 -2.58
CA LEU A 15 -5.14 19.01 -1.56
C LEU A 15 -3.79 19.33 -2.19
N TYR A 16 -3.36 18.58 -3.20
CA TYR A 16 -2.14 18.90 -3.93
C TYR A 16 -2.23 20.27 -4.59
N LEU A 17 -3.37 20.57 -5.22
CA LEU A 17 -3.59 21.86 -5.86
C LEU A 17 -3.59 23.00 -4.83
N ALA A 18 -4.23 22.83 -3.67
CA ALA A 18 -4.20 23.82 -2.60
C ALA A 18 -2.78 24.02 -2.05
N ALA A 19 -2.03 22.93 -1.86
CA ALA A 19 -0.64 22.94 -1.42
C ALA A 19 0.31 23.62 -2.43
N LEU A 20 0.02 23.52 -3.72
CA LEU A 20 0.82 24.13 -4.79
C LEU A 20 0.45 25.60 -5.05
N LEU A 21 -0.83 25.92 -5.15
CA LEU A 21 -1.29 27.27 -5.49
C LEU A 21 -0.96 28.29 -4.40
N PHE A 22 -0.97 27.90 -3.13
CA PHE A 22 -0.84 28.87 -2.06
C PHE A 22 0.56 29.47 -1.88
N PRO A 23 1.65 28.69 -1.83
CA PRO A 23 2.99 29.26 -1.78
C PRO A 23 3.29 30.13 -3.01
N MET A 24 2.67 29.85 -4.17
CA MET A 24 2.73 30.75 -5.33
C MET A 24 2.00 32.09 -5.07
N ILE A 25 0.83 32.06 -4.43
CA ILE A 25 0.07 33.29 -4.08
C ILE A 25 0.80 34.13 -3.02
N GLU A 26 1.30 33.52 -1.94
CA GLU A 26 2.16 34.21 -0.96
C GLU A 26 3.49 34.65 -1.59
N GLY A 27 3.89 33.92 -2.63
CA GLY A 27 4.94 34.26 -3.56
C GLY A 27 4.81 35.64 -4.15
N VAL A 28 3.67 35.83 -4.82
CA VAL A 28 3.28 37.10 -5.43
C VAL A 28 3.12 38.21 -4.38
N ARG A 29 2.85 37.88 -3.12
CA ARG A 29 2.71 38.84 -2.00
C ARG A 29 4.04 39.21 -1.32
N GLY A 30 5.18 38.71 -1.80
CA GLY A 30 6.51 39.06 -1.29
C GLY A 30 6.88 38.41 0.04
N ARG A 31 6.15 37.38 0.49
CA ARG A 31 6.40 36.69 1.79
C ARG A 31 7.14 35.36 1.62
N LEU A 32 7.98 35.26 0.59
CA LEU A 32 8.52 34.01 0.04
C LEU A 32 9.48 33.24 0.94
N GLY A 33 10.21 33.93 1.83
CA GLY A 33 11.40 33.36 2.48
C GLY A 33 11.17 32.04 3.22
N ALA A 34 9.98 31.85 3.81
CA ALA A 34 9.66 30.65 4.60
C ALA A 34 8.98 29.52 3.80
N TRP A 35 8.50 29.78 2.58
CA TRP A 35 7.54 28.89 1.89
C TRP A 35 8.11 28.13 0.69
N TRP A 36 9.30 28.51 0.21
CA TRP A 36 9.94 27.82 -0.91
C TRP A 36 10.22 26.35 -0.61
N SER A 37 10.66 26.02 0.61
CA SER A 37 11.02 24.65 0.96
C SER A 37 9.82 23.67 0.88
N PRO A 38 8.68 23.91 1.55
CA PRO A 38 7.53 23.00 1.47
C PRO A 38 6.90 22.93 0.07
N LEU A 39 6.85 24.06 -0.66
CA LEU A 39 6.34 24.09 -2.04
C LEU A 39 7.24 23.26 -2.96
N PHE A 40 8.55 23.51 -2.89
CA PHE A 40 9.53 22.81 -3.68
C PHE A 40 9.47 21.31 -3.37
N VAL A 41 9.47 20.92 -2.09
CA VAL A 41 9.37 19.51 -1.70
C VAL A 41 8.06 18.88 -2.19
N THR A 42 6.91 19.54 -2.05
CA THR A 42 5.62 19.01 -2.52
C THR A 42 5.61 18.83 -4.04
N LEU A 43 6.06 19.86 -4.78
CA LEU A 43 6.12 19.83 -6.24
C LEU A 43 7.14 18.79 -6.72
N SER A 44 8.31 18.70 -6.10
CA SER A 44 9.34 17.71 -6.41
C SER A 44 8.81 16.30 -6.15
N LEU A 45 8.18 16.03 -5.00
CA LEU A 45 7.60 14.71 -4.72
C LEU A 45 6.48 14.35 -5.70
N TRP A 46 5.65 15.33 -6.07
CA TRP A 46 4.60 15.14 -7.07
C TRP A 46 5.20 14.83 -8.45
N LEU A 47 6.16 15.62 -8.92
CA LEU A 47 6.85 15.40 -10.19
C LEU A 47 7.63 14.09 -10.20
N LEU A 48 8.33 13.74 -9.12
CA LEU A 48 9.02 12.46 -8.97
C LEU A 48 8.03 11.30 -9.04
N PHE A 49 6.90 11.40 -8.33
CA PHE A 49 5.86 10.38 -8.39
C PHE A 49 5.35 10.17 -9.82
N TRP A 50 5.11 11.25 -10.58
CA TRP A 50 4.55 11.14 -11.93
C TRP A 50 5.55 10.74 -13.00
N ASN A 51 6.79 11.23 -12.91
CA ASN A 51 7.77 11.12 -13.98
C ASN A 51 8.87 10.09 -13.70
N VAL A 52 9.13 9.77 -12.43
CA VAL A 52 10.27 8.93 -12.04
C VAL A 52 9.83 7.61 -11.42
N VAL A 53 8.76 7.59 -10.61
CA VAL A 53 8.31 6.34 -9.96
C VAL A 53 7.59 5.46 -10.99
N PRO A 54 8.18 4.31 -11.39
CA PRO A 54 7.58 3.43 -12.41
C PRO A 54 6.30 2.74 -11.91
N TYR A 55 6.02 2.84 -10.61
CA TYR A 55 4.88 2.23 -9.91
C TYR A 55 3.96 3.29 -9.26
N ASN A 56 3.70 4.38 -9.97
CA ASN A 56 2.81 5.47 -9.58
C ASN A 56 1.31 5.11 -9.53
N SER A 57 0.97 3.81 -9.61
CA SER A 57 -0.41 3.35 -9.42
C SER A 57 -0.85 3.30 -7.96
N GLN A 58 0.11 3.32 -7.02
CA GLN A 58 -0.16 3.21 -5.60
C GLN A 58 -0.03 4.57 -4.92
N TYR A 59 -1.13 5.07 -4.37
CA TYR A 59 -1.20 6.38 -3.70
C TYR A 59 -0.28 6.49 -2.47
N ARG A 60 0.19 5.37 -1.91
CA ARG A 60 1.09 5.39 -0.75
C ARG A 60 2.38 6.16 -1.00
N PHE A 61 2.86 6.21 -2.24
CA PHE A 61 4.05 6.98 -2.61
C PHE A 61 3.78 8.50 -2.68
N LEU A 62 2.51 8.91 -2.69
CA LEU A 62 2.11 10.32 -2.62
C LEU A 62 1.84 10.79 -1.17
N ILE A 63 1.80 9.88 -0.17
CA ILE A 63 1.51 10.24 1.23
C ILE A 63 2.48 11.28 1.77
N GLY A 64 3.76 11.20 1.40
CA GLY A 64 4.76 12.20 1.79
C GLY A 64 4.40 13.60 1.27
N ALA A 65 4.06 13.71 -0.02
CA ALA A 65 3.62 14.98 -0.62
C ALA A 65 2.36 15.53 0.06
N LEU A 66 1.45 14.64 0.47
CA LEU A 66 0.26 14.98 1.26
C LEU A 66 0.64 15.59 2.61
N GLY A 67 1.57 14.98 3.34
CA GLY A 67 2.08 15.49 4.61
C GLY A 67 2.63 16.91 4.47
N PHE A 68 3.43 17.18 3.44
CA PHE A 68 3.91 18.53 3.16
C PHE A 68 2.80 19.49 2.72
N GLY A 69 1.79 19.01 2.00
CA GLY A 69 0.60 19.79 1.68
C GLY A 69 -0.18 20.24 2.92
N TRP A 70 -0.27 19.37 3.94
CA TRP A 70 -0.89 19.72 5.22
C TRP A 70 -0.12 20.79 5.99
N LEU A 71 1.22 20.82 5.90
CA LEU A 71 2.01 21.92 6.48
C LEU A 71 1.67 23.27 5.82
N GLY A 72 1.44 23.27 4.50
CA GLY A 72 0.94 24.44 3.77
C GLY A 72 -0.47 24.87 4.23
N LEU A 73 -1.34 23.91 4.57
CA LEU A 73 -2.69 24.18 5.11
C LEU A 73 -2.67 24.73 6.53
N GLY A 74 -1.81 24.22 7.42
CA GLY A 74 -1.65 24.79 8.77
C GLY A 74 -1.04 26.20 8.76
N ALA A 75 -0.24 26.50 7.76
CA ALA A 75 0.26 27.85 7.52
C ALA A 75 -0.82 28.81 7.01
N LEU A 76 -1.64 28.36 6.06
CA LEU A 76 -2.81 29.06 5.53
C LEU A 76 -3.73 29.56 6.63
N GLU A 77 -3.97 28.70 7.63
CA GLU A 77 -4.79 29.00 8.80
C GLU A 77 -4.35 30.28 9.52
N ARG A 78 -3.04 30.54 9.61
CA ARG A 78 -2.48 31.75 10.26
C ARG A 78 -2.69 33.01 9.42
N GLY A 79 -2.67 32.88 8.09
CA GLY A 79 -2.77 34.01 7.16
C GLY A 79 -4.21 34.49 6.93
N PHE A 80 -5.21 33.65 7.21
CA PHE A 80 -6.59 33.86 6.76
C PHE A 80 -7.49 34.65 7.70
N GLY A 81 -7.00 35.00 8.90
CA GLY A 81 -7.84 35.51 9.98
C GLY A 81 -8.99 34.55 10.33
N GLU A 82 -9.86 34.93 11.27
CA GLU A 82 -10.94 34.04 11.72
C GLU A 82 -11.89 33.63 10.59
N ARG A 83 -12.18 34.56 9.66
CA ARG A 83 -13.13 34.30 8.58
C ARG A 83 -12.60 33.28 7.58
N GLY A 84 -11.33 33.37 7.18
CA GLY A 84 -10.77 32.40 6.25
C GLY A 84 -10.48 31.05 6.93
N ARG A 85 -10.21 31.03 8.25
CA ARG A 85 -10.14 29.79 9.03
C ARG A 85 -11.45 29.00 8.95
N ARG A 86 -12.60 29.65 9.18
CA ARG A 86 -13.93 28.99 9.05
C ARG A 86 -14.18 28.42 7.65
N TRP A 87 -13.71 29.10 6.60
CA TRP A 87 -13.80 28.60 5.23
C TRP A 87 -12.90 27.39 4.98
N LEU A 88 -11.68 27.42 5.53
CA LEU A 88 -10.75 26.31 5.46
C LEU A 88 -11.31 25.10 6.20
N ASP A 89 -11.84 25.28 7.41
CA ASP A 89 -12.48 24.23 8.21
C ASP A 89 -13.68 23.63 7.47
N LEU A 90 -14.53 24.48 6.88
CA LEU A 90 -15.66 24.01 6.07
C LEU A 90 -15.20 23.22 4.85
N PHE A 91 -14.17 23.71 4.13
CA PHE A 91 -13.60 23.00 2.99
C PHE A 91 -13.02 21.65 3.40
N LEU A 92 -12.20 21.61 4.46
CA LEU A 92 -11.60 20.39 4.97
C LEU A 92 -12.66 19.40 5.48
N GLY A 93 -13.69 19.89 6.17
CA GLY A 93 -14.84 19.10 6.61
C GLY A 93 -15.63 18.52 5.44
N LEU A 94 -15.96 19.33 4.44
CA LEU A 94 -16.63 18.86 3.22
C LEU A 94 -15.76 17.90 2.41
N TRP A 95 -14.45 18.15 2.33
CA TRP A 95 -13.50 17.26 1.67
C TRP A 95 -13.34 15.93 2.42
N LEU A 96 -13.33 15.95 3.75
CA LEU A 96 -13.32 14.75 4.59
C LEU A 96 -14.62 13.96 4.43
N LEU A 97 -15.78 14.62 4.46
CA LEU A 97 -17.07 13.99 4.17
C LEU A 97 -17.09 13.40 2.75
N PHE A 98 -16.54 14.10 1.76
CA PHE A 98 -16.37 13.58 0.42
C PHE A 98 -15.40 12.38 0.38
N HIS A 99 -14.37 12.34 1.22
CA HIS A 99 -13.50 11.18 1.31
C HIS A 99 -14.20 9.96 1.91
N LEU A 100 -14.90 10.17 3.01
CA LEU A 100 -15.61 9.14 3.79
C LEU A 100 -16.81 8.59 3.02
N PHE A 101 -17.60 9.47 2.39
CA PHE A 101 -18.88 9.11 1.78
C PHE A 101 -18.87 9.21 0.25
N GLY A 102 -18.00 10.04 -0.34
CA GLY A 102 -17.87 10.17 -1.78
C GLY A 102 -17.23 8.94 -2.38
N ARG A 103 -18.04 8.14 -3.07
CA ARG A 103 -17.57 7.05 -3.92
C ARG A 103 -17.19 7.67 -5.26
N LEU A 104 -15.91 7.95 -5.47
CA LEU A 104 -15.41 8.13 -6.83
C LEU A 104 -15.23 6.75 -7.43
N ALA A 105 -15.79 6.49 -8.62
CA ALA A 105 -15.34 5.36 -9.41
C ALA A 105 -13.83 5.48 -9.62
N PRO A 106 -13.09 4.36 -9.68
CA PRO A 106 -11.70 4.38 -10.10
C PRO A 106 -11.57 5.09 -11.45
N LEU A 107 -10.92 6.26 -11.41
CA LEU A 107 -10.60 7.05 -12.59
C LEU A 107 -9.27 6.53 -13.14
N HIS A 108 -9.36 5.66 -14.15
CA HIS A 108 -8.19 5.16 -14.85
C HIS A 108 -7.71 6.18 -15.87
N PHE A 109 -6.48 6.66 -15.75
CA PHE A 109 -5.82 7.55 -16.71
C PHE A 109 -4.60 6.85 -17.32
N SER A 110 -4.70 6.23 -18.50
CA SER A 110 -3.50 5.95 -19.31
C SER A 110 -3.78 5.76 -20.81
N GLY A 111 -3.44 6.75 -21.63
CA GLY A 111 -2.12 6.87 -22.27
C GLY A 111 -1.70 6.04 -23.50
N TYR A 112 -2.02 4.75 -23.66
CA TYR A 112 -1.61 3.96 -24.85
C TYR A 112 -2.44 2.65 -24.96
N PRO A 113 -2.75 2.15 -26.18
CA PRO A 113 -3.70 2.78 -27.12
C PRO A 113 -5.00 3.13 -26.39
N VAL A 114 -5.30 4.42 -26.44
CA VAL A 114 -6.32 5.07 -25.64
C VAL A 114 -7.69 4.84 -26.29
N VAL A 115 -8.40 3.80 -25.88
CA VAL A 115 -9.85 3.94 -25.76
C VAL A 115 -10.04 4.87 -24.56
N ALA A 116 -10.16 6.17 -24.83
CA ALA A 116 -10.42 7.15 -23.80
C ALA A 116 -11.62 6.67 -22.98
N PRO A 117 -11.52 6.55 -21.64
CA PRO A 117 -12.71 6.39 -20.82
C PRO A 117 -13.68 7.53 -21.20
N PRO A 118 -15.01 7.33 -21.16
CA PRO A 118 -15.98 8.34 -21.57
C PRO A 118 -15.80 9.72 -20.89
N LEU A 119 -15.05 9.79 -19.78
CA LEU A 119 -14.65 11.01 -19.08
C LEU A 119 -13.55 11.86 -19.75
N LEU A 120 -12.78 11.28 -20.70
CA LEU A 120 -11.83 11.98 -21.55
C LEU A 120 -12.32 12.13 -22.99
N ARG A 121 -13.56 11.72 -23.29
CA ARG A 121 -14.22 12.17 -24.52
C ARG A 121 -14.40 13.68 -24.45
N ARG A 122 -14.36 14.32 -25.61
CA ARG A 122 -14.56 15.77 -25.77
C ARG A 122 -15.79 16.24 -25.01
N GLU A 123 -16.83 15.40 -24.94
CA GLU A 123 -18.05 15.66 -24.18
C GLU A 123 -17.85 15.79 -22.67
N ALA A 124 -17.04 14.95 -22.03
CA ALA A 124 -16.87 14.97 -20.58
C ALA A 124 -15.82 15.97 -20.11
N LEU A 125 -14.77 16.21 -20.89
CA LEU A 125 -13.91 17.39 -20.71
C LEU A 125 -14.70 18.68 -20.94
N GLY A 126 -15.61 18.68 -21.92
CA GLY A 126 -16.58 19.75 -22.13
C GLY A 126 -17.48 19.94 -20.92
N LEU A 127 -18.03 18.87 -20.36
CA LEU A 127 -18.87 18.93 -19.16
C LEU A 127 -18.09 19.40 -17.94
N MET A 128 -16.87 18.91 -17.70
CA MET A 128 -16.02 19.38 -16.60
C MET A 128 -15.62 20.84 -16.79
N GLY A 129 -15.32 21.28 -18.02
CA GLY A 129 -15.06 22.67 -18.36
C GLY A 129 -16.28 23.56 -18.12
N VAL A 130 -17.47 23.11 -18.54
CA VAL A 130 -18.74 23.82 -18.30
C VAL A 130 -19.05 23.88 -16.80
N LEU A 131 -18.87 22.79 -16.06
CA LEU A 131 -19.07 22.77 -14.60
C LEU A 131 -18.07 23.69 -13.88
N PHE A 132 -16.81 23.71 -14.32
CA PHE A 132 -15.81 24.64 -13.81
C PHE A 132 -16.19 26.09 -14.11
N LEU A 133 -16.64 26.40 -15.32
CA LEU A 133 -17.09 27.74 -15.71
C LEU A 133 -18.37 28.15 -14.96
N ILE A 134 -19.30 27.23 -14.70
CA ILE A 134 -20.48 27.45 -13.86
C ILE A 134 -20.06 27.66 -12.39
N ALA A 135 -19.05 26.94 -11.90
CA ALA A 135 -18.51 27.12 -10.56
C ALA A 135 -17.88 28.51 -10.38
N VAL A 136 -17.02 28.89 -11.32
CA VAL A 136 -16.30 30.17 -11.29
C VAL A 136 -17.27 31.33 -11.55
N GLY A 137 -18.11 31.21 -12.58
CA GLY A 137 -19.13 32.19 -12.94
C GLY A 137 -20.20 32.34 -11.86
N GLY A 138 -20.68 31.23 -11.30
CA GLY A 138 -21.60 31.19 -10.16
C GLY A 138 -20.99 31.83 -8.91
N GLY A 139 -19.72 31.56 -8.61
CA GLY A 139 -18.99 32.21 -7.53
C GLY A 139 -18.88 33.73 -7.71
N PHE A 140 -18.61 34.20 -8.93
CA PHE A 140 -18.60 35.63 -9.27
C PHE A 140 -19.99 36.27 -9.20
N ALA A 141 -21.02 35.59 -9.69
CA ALA A 141 -22.40 36.07 -9.63
C ALA A 141 -22.89 36.15 -8.18
N VAL A 142 -22.63 35.13 -7.36
CA VAL A 142 -22.92 35.12 -5.91
C VAL A 142 -22.16 36.23 -5.20
N ARG A 143 -20.88 36.46 -5.53
CA ARG A 143 -20.10 37.55 -4.96
C ARG A 143 -20.68 38.93 -5.29
N ARG A 144 -21.27 39.08 -6.47
CA ARG A 144 -21.87 40.34 -6.96
C ARG A 144 -23.29 40.57 -6.43
N ILE A 145 -24.09 39.51 -6.28
CA ILE A 145 -25.52 39.59 -5.93
C ILE A 145 -25.74 39.51 -4.42
N ALA A 146 -24.97 38.70 -3.69
CA ALA A 146 -25.20 38.53 -2.26
C ALA A 146 -24.64 39.72 -1.48
N THR A 147 -25.53 40.61 -1.05
CA THR A 147 -25.28 41.59 0.00
C THR A 147 -25.12 40.85 1.35
N SER A 148 -23.88 40.91 1.85
CA SER A 148 -23.36 40.62 3.22
C SER A 148 -23.77 39.37 4.03
N GLY A 149 -24.85 38.64 3.78
CA GLY A 149 -25.25 37.49 4.62
C GLY A 149 -25.19 36.11 3.96
N HIS A 150 -25.55 36.02 2.67
CA HIS A 150 -25.91 34.75 2.05
C HIS A 150 -24.82 34.15 1.16
N ARG A 151 -23.63 34.78 1.11
CA ARG A 151 -22.47 34.35 0.30
C ARG A 151 -21.98 32.95 0.68
N LEU A 152 -22.01 32.64 1.98
CA LEU A 152 -21.61 31.33 2.52
C LEU A 152 -22.54 30.23 2.04
N LEU A 153 -23.86 30.44 2.16
CA LEU A 153 -24.87 29.48 1.74
C LEU A 153 -24.83 29.25 0.23
N ALA A 154 -24.74 30.31 -0.56
CA ALA A 154 -24.71 30.20 -2.01
C ALA A 154 -23.41 29.55 -2.54
N GLY A 155 -22.26 29.83 -1.91
CA GLY A 155 -21.01 29.11 -2.21
C GLY A 155 -21.07 27.63 -1.84
N ALA A 156 -21.65 27.30 -0.67
CA ALA A 156 -21.84 25.93 -0.23
C ALA A 156 -22.81 25.15 -1.15
N LEU A 157 -23.94 25.76 -1.54
CA LEU A 157 -24.91 25.15 -2.46
C LEU A 157 -24.32 24.94 -3.86
N LEU A 158 -23.51 25.88 -4.35
CA LEU A 158 -22.81 25.72 -5.63
C LEU A 158 -21.80 24.56 -5.57
N PHE A 159 -21.00 24.49 -4.50
CA PHE A 159 -20.08 23.38 -4.28
C PHE A 159 -20.81 22.03 -4.17
N LEU A 160 -21.88 21.97 -3.39
CA LEU A 160 -22.74 20.77 -3.28
C LEU A 160 -23.37 20.40 -4.62
N GLY A 161 -23.81 21.38 -5.42
CA GLY A 161 -24.33 21.18 -6.76
C GLY A 161 -23.29 20.60 -7.71
N LEU A 162 -22.04 21.10 -7.67
CA LEU A 162 -20.92 20.57 -8.45
C LEU A 162 -20.53 19.16 -8.01
N CYS A 163 -20.52 18.89 -6.70
CA CYS A 163 -20.32 17.53 -6.17
C CYS A 163 -21.42 16.58 -6.63
N ALA A 164 -22.68 17.00 -6.61
CA ALA A 164 -23.83 16.21 -7.08
C ALA A 164 -23.77 15.95 -8.59
N LEU A 165 -23.38 16.96 -9.39
CA LEU A 165 -23.17 16.84 -10.84
C LEU A 165 -21.98 15.94 -11.18
N ALA A 166 -20.88 15.99 -10.42
CA ALA A 166 -19.76 15.07 -10.56
C ALA A 166 -20.14 13.61 -10.21
N GLN A 167 -21.20 13.42 -9.42
CA GLN A 167 -21.78 12.11 -9.10
C GLN A 167 -22.82 11.65 -10.15
N LEU A 168 -23.29 12.51 -11.04
CA LEU A 168 -24.32 12.19 -12.03
C LEU A 168 -23.87 11.13 -13.06
N PRO A 169 -22.63 11.16 -13.59
CA PRO A 169 -22.12 10.08 -14.45
C PRO A 169 -22.03 8.72 -13.74
N LEU A 170 -21.85 8.72 -12.41
CA LEU A 170 -21.83 7.51 -11.60
C LEU A 170 -23.23 6.90 -11.43
N ARG A 171 -24.28 7.72 -11.51
CA ARG A 171 -25.68 7.29 -11.39
C ARG A 171 -26.33 6.99 -12.75
N LEU A 172 -25.94 7.71 -13.80
CA LEU A 172 -26.46 7.55 -15.16
C LEU A 172 -25.68 6.50 -15.96
N GLY A 173 -24.38 6.31 -15.67
CA GLY A 173 -23.65 5.16 -16.17
C GLY A 173 -24.14 3.89 -15.48
N HIS A 174 -24.29 2.79 -16.22
CA HIS A 174 -24.49 1.44 -15.70
C HIS A 174 -23.28 0.98 -14.86
N VAL A 175 -23.01 1.69 -13.77
CA VAL A 175 -22.13 1.30 -12.68
C VAL A 175 -22.91 0.25 -11.90
N THR A 176 -22.99 -0.91 -12.55
CA THR A 176 -23.61 -2.15 -12.10
C THR A 176 -23.19 -2.45 -10.66
N ALA A 177 -23.95 -3.34 -10.01
CA ALA A 177 -23.64 -3.97 -8.73
C ALA A 177 -22.15 -4.34 -8.51
N GLY A 178 -21.36 -4.43 -9.57
CA GLY A 178 -19.89 -4.48 -9.58
C GLY A 178 -19.18 -3.43 -8.71
N THR A 179 -19.67 -2.20 -8.50
CA THR A 179 -18.87 -1.17 -7.78
C THR A 179 -19.07 -1.18 -6.27
N VAL A 180 -20.28 -1.55 -5.81
CA VAL A 180 -20.54 -1.87 -4.39
C VAL A 180 -19.92 -3.24 -4.06
N ALA A 181 -19.96 -4.18 -5.00
CA ALA A 181 -19.17 -5.40 -4.90
C ALA A 181 -17.68 -5.05 -4.82
N VAL A 182 -17.14 -4.15 -5.64
CA VAL A 182 -15.72 -3.71 -5.59
C VAL A 182 -15.41 -2.99 -4.27
N ALA A 183 -16.26 -2.15 -3.70
CA ALA A 183 -15.98 -1.58 -2.36
C ALA A 183 -16.02 -2.66 -1.24
N ARG A 184 -16.98 -3.58 -1.27
CA ARG A 184 -17.02 -4.76 -0.37
C ARG A 184 -15.95 -5.82 -0.70
N ARG A 185 -15.35 -5.79 -1.90
CA ARG A 185 -14.34 -6.74 -2.44
C ARG A 185 -12.91 -6.18 -2.40
N LEU A 186 -12.76 -4.86 -2.31
CA LEU A 186 -11.52 -4.13 -2.03
C LEU A 186 -11.24 -4.05 -0.52
N TRP A 187 -12.30 -4.04 0.32
CA TRP A 187 -12.19 -4.05 1.78
C TRP A 187 -12.66 -5.30 2.56
N PRO A 188 -12.76 -6.53 2.00
CA PRO A 188 -12.94 -7.74 2.79
C PRO A 188 -11.61 -8.21 3.40
N TYR A 189 -10.54 -7.42 3.24
CA TYR A 189 -9.21 -7.68 3.80
C TYR A 189 -9.19 -7.66 5.34
N GLU A 190 -10.22 -7.13 5.97
CA GLU A 190 -10.36 -7.01 7.42
C GLU A 190 -10.20 -8.30 8.24
N ARG A 191 -11.27 -9.11 8.18
CA ARG A 191 -11.65 -9.91 9.34
C ARG A 191 -10.66 -11.02 9.61
N ASP A 192 -10.44 -11.92 8.66
CA ASP A 192 -9.58 -13.09 8.90
C ASP A 192 -8.12 -12.68 9.07
N LEU A 193 -7.66 -11.67 8.33
CA LEU A 193 -6.31 -11.12 8.50
C LEU A 193 -6.14 -10.52 9.90
N THR A 194 -7.10 -9.70 10.34
CA THR A 194 -7.13 -9.13 11.69
C THR A 194 -7.22 -10.22 12.76
N LEU A 195 -8.04 -11.25 12.56
CA LEU A 195 -8.18 -12.37 13.49
C LEU A 195 -6.89 -13.20 13.56
N GLY A 196 -6.22 -13.44 12.44
CA GLY A 196 -4.92 -14.11 12.39
C GLY A 196 -3.84 -13.33 13.12
N TRP A 197 -3.73 -12.03 12.86
CA TRP A 197 -2.77 -11.18 13.57
C TRP A 197 -3.10 -11.05 15.07
N ARG A 198 -4.38 -10.94 15.43
CA ARG A 198 -4.81 -11.00 16.84
C ARG A 198 -4.50 -12.33 17.50
N TRP A 199 -4.53 -13.43 16.74
CA TRP A 199 -4.12 -14.73 17.25
C TRP A 199 -2.61 -14.71 17.55
N ILE A 200 -1.77 -14.22 16.63
CA ILE A 200 -0.32 -14.06 16.86
C ILE A 200 -0.07 -13.22 18.12
N ASP A 201 -0.70 -12.05 18.24
CA ASP A 201 -0.52 -11.13 19.38
C ASP A 201 -0.85 -11.76 20.75
N ARG A 202 -1.78 -12.72 20.79
CA ARG A 202 -2.21 -13.37 22.03
C ARG A 202 -1.40 -14.61 22.40
N HIS A 203 -0.80 -15.28 21.42
CA HIS A 203 -0.21 -16.61 21.62
C HIS A 203 1.30 -16.63 21.42
N LEU A 204 1.87 -15.67 20.71
CA LEU A 204 3.29 -15.66 20.33
C LEU A 204 4.00 -14.42 20.90
N SER A 205 5.22 -14.62 21.39
CA SER A 205 6.08 -13.57 21.97
C SER A 205 7.54 -13.90 21.66
N GLY A 206 8.25 -12.98 21.01
CA GLY A 206 9.66 -13.13 20.64
C GLY A 206 9.90 -14.17 19.54
N GLU A 207 8.87 -14.48 18.75
CA GLU A 207 8.92 -15.54 17.75
C GLU A 207 9.34 -15.02 16.37
N ARG A 208 9.94 -15.91 15.57
CA ARG A 208 10.27 -15.66 14.16
C ARG A 208 9.24 -16.35 13.27
N ILE A 209 8.56 -15.55 12.46
CA ILE A 209 7.36 -15.94 11.71
C ILE A 209 7.61 -15.75 10.21
N ALA A 210 7.44 -16.82 9.43
CA ALA A 210 7.42 -16.71 7.99
C ALA A 210 6.03 -16.31 7.53
N TYR A 211 5.93 -15.53 6.44
CA TYR A 211 4.64 -15.29 5.79
C TYR A 211 4.64 -15.77 4.34
N ALA A 212 3.46 -16.21 3.89
CA ALA A 212 3.20 -16.60 2.50
C ALA A 212 1.85 -16.05 2.01
N GLY A 213 1.76 -15.78 0.71
CA GLY A 213 0.54 -15.26 0.07
C GLY A 213 0.63 -13.78 -0.27
N ASN A 214 -0.06 -12.92 0.48
CA ASN A 214 -0.03 -11.48 0.29
C ASN A 214 1.35 -10.87 0.59
N ASN A 215 1.68 -9.77 -0.08
CA ASN A 215 2.99 -9.11 -0.01
C ASN A 215 3.01 -7.92 0.98
N LEU A 216 2.25 -8.02 2.07
CA LEU A 216 2.15 -6.98 3.09
C LEU A 216 2.84 -7.46 4.38
N PRO A 217 4.19 -7.55 4.42
CA PRO A 217 4.87 -7.90 5.65
C PRO A 217 4.71 -6.80 6.70
N TYR A 218 4.48 -7.21 7.94
CA TYR A 218 4.63 -6.39 9.13
C TYR A 218 5.91 -6.86 9.83
N PRO A 219 7.10 -6.35 9.44
CA PRO A 219 8.39 -6.95 9.80
C PRO A 219 8.61 -7.07 11.32
N LEU A 220 7.97 -6.20 12.09
CA LEU A 220 7.86 -6.30 13.54
C LEU A 220 6.39 -6.31 13.92
N PHE A 221 5.98 -7.26 14.76
CA PHE A 221 4.58 -7.43 15.16
C PHE A 221 4.42 -7.93 16.61
N GLY A 222 3.21 -7.78 17.16
CA GLY A 222 2.84 -8.22 18.49
C GLY A 222 3.12 -7.18 19.57
N ARG A 223 2.86 -7.55 20.82
CA ARG A 223 3.11 -6.68 21.99
C ARG A 223 4.57 -6.26 21.99
N ARG A 224 4.83 -4.96 22.09
CA ARG A 224 6.19 -4.39 22.08
C ARG A 224 7.00 -4.67 20.80
N LEU A 225 6.34 -5.06 19.70
CA LEU A 225 6.99 -5.29 18.40
C LEU A 225 8.07 -6.39 18.46
N GLU A 226 7.88 -7.39 19.31
CA GLU A 226 8.87 -8.42 19.64
C GLU A 226 8.94 -9.59 18.66
N ASN A 227 7.90 -9.82 17.84
CA ASN A 227 7.92 -10.87 16.84
C ASN A 227 8.51 -10.35 15.53
N GLU A 228 9.39 -11.14 14.91
CA GLU A 228 9.95 -10.85 13.60
C GLU A 228 9.16 -11.57 12.50
N VAL A 229 8.75 -10.84 11.47
CA VAL A 229 8.00 -11.42 10.34
C VAL A 229 8.78 -11.22 9.05
N PHE A 230 9.08 -12.30 8.33
CA PHE A 230 9.86 -12.23 7.10
C PHE A 230 9.39 -13.21 6.02
N TYR A 231 9.71 -12.87 4.78
CA TYR A 231 9.49 -13.75 3.65
C TYR A 231 10.63 -14.76 3.59
N ILE A 232 10.29 -16.02 3.31
CA ILE A 232 11.29 -17.08 3.12
C ILE A 232 11.29 -17.50 1.66
N ASN A 233 12.49 -17.48 1.06
CA ASN A 233 12.67 -17.92 -0.31
C ASN A 233 12.25 -19.38 -0.45
N ILE A 234 11.47 -19.68 -1.48
CA ILE A 234 10.88 -21.00 -1.73
C ILE A 234 11.79 -21.90 -2.57
N ASN A 235 13.05 -21.52 -2.72
CA ASN A 235 14.03 -22.19 -3.57
C ASN A 235 15.40 -22.16 -2.89
N ARG A 236 16.42 -22.67 -3.58
CA ARG A 236 17.78 -22.88 -3.03
C ARG A 236 18.56 -21.59 -2.75
N HIS A 237 18.03 -20.43 -3.15
CA HIS A 237 18.72 -19.15 -3.03
C HIS A 237 18.45 -18.45 -1.70
N ARG A 238 18.82 -19.07 -0.58
CA ARG A 238 18.51 -18.60 0.79
C ARG A 238 18.82 -17.13 1.05
N SER A 239 19.95 -16.63 0.56
CA SER A 239 20.45 -15.27 0.82
C SER A 239 20.04 -14.23 -0.23
N TRP A 240 19.37 -14.64 -1.30
CA TRP A 240 19.03 -13.73 -2.39
C TRP A 240 17.90 -12.78 -1.99
N ARG A 241 18.08 -11.52 -2.36
CA ARG A 241 17.08 -10.46 -2.28
C ARG A 241 16.30 -10.38 -3.58
N PHE A 242 15.19 -9.63 -3.59
CA PHE A 242 14.35 -9.45 -4.79
C PHE A 242 15.13 -9.02 -6.04
N HIS A 243 16.12 -8.15 -5.91
CA HIS A 243 16.93 -7.69 -7.04
C HIS A 243 17.96 -8.72 -7.53
N ASP A 244 18.37 -9.69 -6.69
CA ASP A 244 19.27 -10.75 -7.12
C ASP A 244 18.55 -11.70 -8.08
N PHE A 245 17.29 -12.03 -7.78
CA PHE A 245 16.43 -12.80 -8.69
C PHE A 245 16.20 -12.09 -10.02
N ASP A 246 15.91 -10.78 -10.02
CA ASP A 246 15.76 -9.99 -11.25
C ASP A 246 17.07 -9.95 -12.06
N ARG A 247 18.21 -9.73 -11.38
CA ARG A 247 19.53 -9.72 -12.01
C ARG A 247 19.87 -11.07 -12.63
N ALA A 248 19.58 -12.17 -11.95
CA ALA A 248 19.79 -13.52 -12.45
C ALA A 248 18.92 -13.80 -13.67
N ALA A 249 17.63 -13.45 -13.62
CA ALA A 249 16.72 -13.61 -14.75
C ALA A 249 17.23 -12.88 -16.01
N ARG A 250 17.66 -11.61 -15.87
CA ARG A 250 18.20 -10.80 -16.98
C ARG A 250 19.47 -11.34 -17.60
N ARG A 251 20.24 -12.14 -16.86
CA ARG A 251 21.48 -12.78 -17.35
C ARG A 251 21.23 -14.09 -18.08
N THR A 252 20.01 -14.62 -18.05
CA THR A 252 19.67 -15.87 -18.74
C THR A 252 19.70 -15.64 -20.27
N PRO A 253 20.39 -16.50 -21.05
CA PRO A 253 20.37 -16.40 -22.51
C PRO A 253 18.94 -16.40 -23.06
N GLY A 254 18.63 -15.46 -23.96
CA GLY A 254 17.29 -15.31 -24.51
C GLY A 254 16.28 -14.62 -23.58
N TYR A 255 16.72 -13.95 -22.52
CA TYR A 255 15.85 -13.19 -21.64
C TYR A 255 14.95 -12.21 -22.42
N GLN A 256 13.65 -12.33 -22.19
CA GLN A 256 12.64 -11.37 -22.62
C GLN A 256 12.03 -10.71 -21.38
N PRO A 257 11.78 -9.39 -21.41
CA PRO A 257 11.04 -8.72 -20.35
C PRO A 257 9.69 -9.41 -20.10
N PRO A 258 9.28 -9.55 -18.83
CA PRO A 258 8.04 -10.22 -18.48
C PRO A 258 6.84 -9.41 -19.00
N PRO A 259 5.75 -10.06 -19.42
CA PRO A 259 4.57 -9.36 -19.92
C PRO A 259 3.85 -8.56 -18.82
N HIS A 260 4.15 -8.83 -17.55
CA HIS A 260 3.53 -8.21 -16.38
C HIS A 260 4.55 -7.38 -15.57
N PRO A 261 4.17 -6.19 -15.05
CA PRO A 261 5.07 -5.31 -14.29
C PRO A 261 5.55 -5.88 -12.95
N LYS A 262 4.94 -6.96 -12.48
CA LYS A 262 5.33 -7.69 -11.27
C LYS A 262 5.80 -9.10 -11.65
N PRO A 263 7.04 -9.27 -12.13
CA PRO A 263 7.57 -10.61 -12.35
C PRO A 263 7.75 -11.33 -11.00
N ALA A 264 7.27 -12.56 -10.92
CA ALA A 264 7.43 -13.40 -9.74
C ALA A 264 8.74 -14.20 -9.78
N TYR A 265 9.87 -13.57 -10.11
CA TYR A 265 11.16 -14.27 -10.24
C TYR A 265 11.55 -15.00 -8.95
N THR A 266 11.22 -14.42 -7.79
CA THR A 266 11.48 -15.01 -6.46
C THR A 266 10.67 -16.27 -6.17
N ARG A 267 9.73 -16.62 -7.05
CA ARG A 267 8.85 -17.79 -6.93
C ARG A 267 9.07 -18.81 -8.03
N ARG A 268 10.02 -18.58 -8.92
CA ARG A 268 10.48 -19.60 -9.87
C ARG A 268 11.28 -20.66 -9.13
N GLU A 269 11.32 -21.86 -9.73
CA GLU A 269 12.11 -22.99 -9.23
C GLU A 269 11.73 -23.37 -7.79
N ALA A 270 10.42 -23.34 -7.50
CA ALA A 270 9.90 -23.72 -6.20
C ALA A 270 10.34 -25.13 -5.81
N ASP A 271 11.02 -25.26 -4.67
CA ASP A 271 11.61 -26.49 -4.15
C ASP A 271 11.22 -26.61 -2.67
N TYR A 272 10.37 -27.60 -2.36
CA TYR A 272 9.84 -27.83 -1.02
C TYR A 272 10.95 -28.06 0.02
N HIS A 273 11.95 -28.88 -0.32
CA HIS A 273 13.02 -29.22 0.62
C HIS A 273 13.91 -28.00 0.88
N ALA A 274 14.25 -27.24 -0.17
CA ALA A 274 14.99 -26.00 -0.02
C ALA A 274 14.22 -24.96 0.83
N TRP A 275 12.90 -24.86 0.65
CA TRP A 275 12.06 -23.99 1.47
C TRP A 275 12.04 -24.43 2.94
N LEU A 276 11.91 -25.73 3.21
CA LEU A 276 11.96 -26.29 4.56
C LEU A 276 13.31 -26.03 5.24
N ASP A 277 14.41 -26.22 4.51
CA ASP A 277 15.76 -25.90 4.99
C ASP A 277 15.93 -24.41 5.26
N ASN A 278 15.37 -23.54 4.42
CA ASN A 278 15.39 -22.10 4.64
C ASN A 278 14.59 -21.70 5.88
N LEU A 279 13.43 -22.30 6.13
CA LEU A 279 12.66 -22.10 7.36
C LEU A 279 13.46 -22.53 8.59
N ALA A 280 14.10 -23.71 8.53
CA ALA A 280 14.91 -24.23 9.63
C ALA A 280 16.13 -23.33 9.91
N ALA A 281 16.87 -22.95 8.87
CA ALA A 281 18.04 -22.08 8.98
C ALA A 281 17.69 -20.68 9.51
N ALA A 282 16.49 -20.18 9.19
CA ALA A 282 15.99 -18.91 9.70
C ALA A 282 15.29 -19.03 11.06
N GLY A 283 15.34 -20.19 11.72
CA GLY A 283 14.72 -20.40 13.03
C GLY A 283 13.20 -20.17 13.02
N ILE A 284 12.55 -20.34 11.87
CA ILE A 284 11.10 -20.15 11.76
C ILE A 284 10.37 -21.26 12.50
N ARG A 285 9.45 -20.86 13.37
CA ARG A 285 8.54 -21.77 14.05
C ARG A 285 7.11 -21.67 13.53
N TYR A 286 6.67 -20.50 13.08
CA TYR A 286 5.31 -20.31 12.60
C TYR A 286 5.29 -19.80 11.17
N VAL A 287 4.34 -20.29 10.38
CA VAL A 287 4.08 -19.84 9.00
C VAL A 287 2.67 -19.26 8.92
N PHE A 288 2.60 -17.96 8.66
CA PHE A 288 1.36 -17.21 8.47
C PHE A 288 0.99 -17.16 6.99
N VAL A 289 -0.06 -17.87 6.60
CA VAL A 289 -0.44 -18.05 5.18
C VAL A 289 -1.73 -17.32 4.88
N THR A 290 -1.73 -16.53 3.82
CA THR A 290 -2.91 -15.77 3.39
C THR A 290 -3.34 -16.15 1.98
N ARG A 291 -4.65 -16.08 1.70
CA ARG A 291 -5.17 -16.24 0.33
C ARG A 291 -4.65 -15.10 -0.54
N ILE A 292 -4.06 -15.42 -1.68
CA ILE A 292 -3.51 -14.45 -2.64
C ILE A 292 -4.65 -13.59 -3.21
N GLY A 293 -4.40 -12.30 -3.34
CA GLY A 293 -5.35 -11.37 -3.96
C GLY A 293 -5.64 -11.72 -5.43
N ALA A 294 -6.87 -11.45 -5.89
CA ALA A 294 -7.30 -11.83 -7.24
C ALA A 294 -6.38 -11.30 -8.38
N GLU A 295 -5.79 -10.13 -8.20
CA GLU A 295 -4.82 -9.57 -9.15
C GLU A 295 -3.49 -10.32 -9.15
N ASP A 296 -3.00 -10.73 -7.98
CA ASP A 296 -1.73 -11.42 -7.87
C ASP A 296 -1.83 -12.90 -8.28
N ARG A 297 -3.01 -13.52 -8.14
CA ARG A 297 -3.29 -14.87 -8.67
C ARG A 297 -3.14 -14.99 -10.20
N LYS A 298 -3.15 -13.89 -10.95
CA LYS A 298 -2.95 -13.93 -12.41
C LYS A 298 -1.54 -14.36 -12.81
N TYR A 299 -0.57 -14.26 -11.90
CA TYR A 299 0.84 -14.50 -12.20
C TYR A 299 1.61 -15.21 -11.06
N LEU A 300 0.98 -15.47 -9.92
CA LEU A 300 1.53 -16.27 -8.83
C LEU A 300 0.91 -17.66 -8.81
N ASP A 301 1.72 -18.69 -8.61
CA ASP A 301 1.24 -20.06 -8.41
C ASP A 301 0.42 -20.16 -7.12
N HIS A 302 -0.74 -20.83 -7.22
CA HIS A 302 -1.70 -20.97 -6.13
C HIS A 302 -2.54 -22.24 -6.29
N ASP A 303 -3.13 -22.69 -5.19
CA ASP A 303 -4.07 -23.81 -5.18
C ASP A 303 -5.48 -23.40 -5.65
N ALA A 304 -6.40 -24.37 -5.75
CA ALA A 304 -7.78 -24.12 -6.17
C ALA A 304 -8.55 -23.13 -5.27
N GLU A 305 -8.13 -22.97 -4.01
CA GLU A 305 -8.72 -22.03 -3.06
C GLU A 305 -8.07 -20.63 -3.14
N GLY A 306 -7.01 -20.47 -3.93
CA GLY A 306 -6.27 -19.21 -4.08
C GLY A 306 -5.18 -18.98 -3.03
N PHE A 307 -4.80 -19.99 -2.25
CA PHE A 307 -3.65 -19.93 -1.35
C PHE A 307 -2.35 -20.21 -2.09
N PRO A 308 -1.21 -19.70 -1.60
CA PRO A 308 0.09 -19.98 -2.21
C PRO A 308 0.44 -21.47 -2.06
N ILE A 309 1.31 -21.98 -2.93
CA ILE A 309 1.68 -23.41 -2.99
C ILE A 309 2.24 -23.98 -1.67
N GLU A 310 2.83 -23.14 -0.82
CA GLU A 310 3.34 -23.48 0.52
C GLU A 310 2.23 -24.07 1.41
N LYS A 311 0.97 -23.63 1.27
CA LYS A 311 -0.16 -24.24 2.01
C LYS A 311 -0.24 -25.73 1.68
N GLY A 312 -0.21 -26.08 0.39
CA GLY A 312 -0.27 -27.46 -0.07
C GLY A 312 0.94 -28.28 0.39
N TRP A 313 2.12 -27.66 0.49
CA TRP A 313 3.31 -28.31 1.06
C TRP A 313 3.11 -28.68 2.52
N MET A 314 2.68 -27.72 3.36
CA MET A 314 2.45 -27.97 4.78
C MET A 314 1.33 -28.98 5.05
N GLN A 315 0.29 -29.02 4.20
CA GLN A 315 -0.79 -30.00 4.31
C GLN A 315 -0.34 -31.43 3.96
N ARG A 316 0.59 -31.58 3.00
CA ARG A 316 1.11 -32.90 2.59
C ARG A 316 2.16 -33.45 3.54
N ASP A 317 2.73 -32.62 4.40
CA ASP A 317 3.77 -33.02 5.35
C ASP A 317 3.36 -32.70 6.81
N PRO A 318 2.41 -33.48 7.37
CA PRO A 318 1.98 -33.32 8.75
C PRO A 318 3.07 -33.70 9.77
N THR A 319 4.16 -34.35 9.33
CA THR A 319 5.30 -34.67 10.20
C THR A 319 6.12 -33.43 10.56
N HIS A 320 6.12 -32.44 9.67
CA HIS A 320 6.81 -31.16 9.88
C HIS A 320 5.87 -30.01 10.24
N PHE A 321 4.57 -30.11 9.98
CA PHE A 321 3.65 -29.00 10.18
C PHE A 321 2.34 -29.40 10.86
N ARG A 322 1.87 -28.54 11.76
CA ARG A 322 0.55 -28.62 12.40
C ARG A 322 -0.20 -27.32 12.21
N ILE A 323 -1.44 -27.39 11.74
CA ILE A 323 -2.31 -26.20 11.68
C ILE A 323 -2.74 -25.79 13.09
N VAL A 324 -2.59 -24.51 13.44
CA VAL A 324 -2.97 -23.93 14.74
C VAL A 324 -4.06 -22.88 14.63
N LEU A 325 -4.29 -22.34 13.43
CA LEU A 325 -5.43 -21.48 13.12
C LEU A 325 -5.91 -21.77 11.69
N ASP A 326 -7.22 -21.95 11.54
CA ASP A 326 -7.86 -22.26 10.26
C ASP A 326 -9.05 -21.32 10.02
N LEU A 327 -8.82 -20.24 9.26
CA LEU A 327 -9.85 -19.28 8.82
C LEU A 327 -9.99 -19.35 7.29
N ASP A 328 -11.09 -18.86 6.70
CA ASP A 328 -11.32 -18.96 5.24
C ASP A 328 -10.16 -18.37 4.43
N ARG A 329 -9.60 -17.23 4.87
CA ARG A 329 -8.56 -16.51 4.13
C ARG A 329 -7.18 -16.53 4.78
N VAL A 330 -7.06 -17.10 5.97
CA VAL A 330 -5.82 -17.14 6.76
C VAL A 330 -5.65 -18.51 7.39
N LYS A 331 -4.46 -19.09 7.23
CA LYS A 331 -4.03 -20.29 7.95
C LYS A 331 -2.77 -19.95 8.72
N ILE A 332 -2.60 -20.52 9.91
CA ILE A 332 -1.34 -20.47 10.65
C ILE A 332 -0.90 -21.89 10.90
N TYR A 333 0.32 -22.21 10.49
CA TYR A 333 0.96 -23.49 10.73
C TYR A 333 2.10 -23.31 11.73
N GLU A 334 2.23 -24.25 12.66
CA GLU A 334 3.41 -24.43 13.50
C GLU A 334 4.30 -25.48 12.86
N ARG A 335 5.59 -25.16 12.70
CA ARG A 335 6.63 -26.11 12.32
C ARG A 335 7.03 -26.93 13.53
N LEU A 336 6.85 -28.23 13.44
CA LEU A 336 7.22 -29.18 14.47
C LEU A 336 8.75 -29.35 14.47
N LYS A 337 9.37 -29.39 15.65
CA LYS A 337 10.78 -29.76 15.75
C LYS A 337 10.88 -31.23 15.34
N THR A 338 11.56 -31.52 14.25
CA THR A 338 11.98 -32.89 13.95
C THR A 338 12.87 -33.31 15.12
N LEU A 339 12.41 -34.24 15.94
CA LEU A 339 13.25 -34.90 16.94
C LEU A 339 14.40 -35.50 16.16
N SER A 340 15.58 -34.87 16.21
CA SER A 340 16.76 -35.43 15.56
C SER A 340 16.96 -36.82 16.16
N PRO A 341 16.96 -37.90 15.36
CA PRO A 341 17.07 -39.27 15.87
C PRO A 341 18.35 -39.55 16.69
N GLY A 342 19.29 -38.59 16.74
CA GLY A 342 20.51 -38.66 17.52
C GLY A 342 20.48 -38.00 18.91
N ALA A 343 19.43 -37.26 19.30
CA ALA A 343 19.41 -36.57 20.59
C ALA A 343 19.23 -37.54 21.79
N GLU A 344 18.50 -38.65 21.61
CA GLU A 344 18.33 -39.66 22.67
C GLU A 344 19.58 -40.50 22.95
N ARG A 345 20.60 -40.49 22.08
CA ARG A 345 21.86 -41.22 22.32
C ARG A 345 22.89 -40.45 23.15
N SER A 346 22.66 -39.17 23.44
CA SER A 346 23.64 -38.34 24.15
C SER A 346 23.35 -38.16 25.66
N GLU A 347 22.16 -38.52 26.16
CA GLU A 347 21.82 -38.35 27.59
C GLU A 347 22.22 -39.55 28.48
N HIS A 348 22.87 -40.58 27.92
CA HIS A 348 23.42 -41.71 28.71
C HIS A 348 24.95 -41.72 28.83
N SER A 349 25.65 -40.64 28.46
CA SER A 349 27.07 -40.48 28.74
C SER A 349 27.28 -39.39 29.80
N THR A 350 26.96 -39.74 31.04
CA THR A 350 27.38 -38.99 32.23
C THR A 350 28.90 -39.06 32.39
N GLY A 351 29.60 -37.95 32.22
CA GLY A 351 31.03 -37.86 32.54
C GLY A 351 31.74 -36.62 32.00
N ASN A 352 31.38 -35.43 32.48
CA ASN A 352 32.20 -34.23 32.28
C ASN A 352 33.47 -34.28 33.16
N PRO A 353 34.61 -33.80 32.65
CA PRO A 353 35.53 -32.96 33.41
C PRO A 353 35.41 -31.48 32.96
N PRO A 354 35.88 -30.53 33.80
CA PRO A 354 35.49 -29.12 33.74
C PRO A 354 36.15 -28.34 32.58
N SER A 355 35.41 -27.36 32.05
CA SER A 355 35.87 -26.42 31.03
C SER A 355 36.76 -25.31 31.62
N PRO A 356 37.84 -24.89 30.91
CA PRO A 356 38.56 -23.66 31.21
C PRO A 356 37.85 -22.41 30.64
N SER A 357 38.22 -21.26 31.21
CA SER A 357 37.61 -19.93 31.17
C SER A 357 37.45 -19.24 29.78
N PRO A 358 36.50 -18.30 29.64
CA PRO A 358 36.31 -17.53 28.41
C PRO A 358 37.12 -16.23 28.43
N ASP A 359 38.31 -16.24 27.83
CA ASP A 359 39.06 -15.03 27.51
C ASP A 359 39.78 -15.21 26.17
N SER A 360 39.06 -15.04 25.06
CA SER A 360 39.59 -14.60 23.77
C SER A 360 38.52 -14.73 22.70
N PHE A 361 37.95 -13.63 22.21
CA PHE A 361 37.66 -13.46 20.78
C PHE A 361 37.55 -11.97 20.48
N ARG A 362 38.65 -11.44 19.93
CA ARG A 362 38.75 -10.15 19.25
C ARG A 362 38.17 -10.28 17.83
N ASP A 363 37.53 -9.20 17.39
CA ASP A 363 37.30 -8.65 16.04
C ASP A 363 37.35 -9.55 14.79
N PRO A 364 36.41 -9.31 13.86
CA PRO A 364 36.72 -9.28 12.45
C PRO A 364 36.56 -7.87 11.85
N THR A 365 37.61 -7.49 11.13
CA THR A 365 37.77 -6.36 10.20
C THR A 365 36.64 -6.20 9.17
N PRO A 366 36.45 -5.00 8.60
CA PRO A 366 35.43 -4.74 7.59
C PRO A 366 35.87 -5.17 6.18
N PHE A 367 34.96 -5.84 5.46
CA PHE A 367 35.10 -6.07 4.02
C PHE A 367 34.67 -4.83 3.23
N THR A 368 35.57 -4.31 2.41
CA THR A 368 35.31 -3.42 1.28
C THR A 368 34.82 -4.22 0.07
N TYR A 369 33.66 -3.83 -0.49
CA TYR A 369 33.34 -3.85 -1.91
C TYR A 369 32.39 -2.69 -2.25
#